data_AF-A0A072TR06-F1
#
_entry.id   AF-A0A072TR06-F1
#
_cell.length_a   1.000
_cell.length_b   1.000
_cell.length_c   1.000
_cell.angle_alpha   90.00
_cell.angle_beta   90.00
_cell.angle_gamma   90.00
#
_symmetry.space_group_name_H-M   'P 1'
#
loop_
_entity.id
_entity.type
_entity.pdbx_description
1 polymer ?
#
loop_
_entity_poly.entity_id
_entity_poly.type
_entity_poly.pdbx_seq_one_letter_code
_entity_poly.pdbx_strand_id
1 'polypeptide(L)'
;MSASNLVTDEVWKQIESTQTVNDDQLYILHFLFGKNFEGATRIVDQRGVKRISGNPSGRFIFQVTGESRKKDQYLCFAENFCACYSFFYDVVNRGEQLCCKHQLAARVAASLGSYVEVKVSDEELAFVAI
;
A
#
# COMPACT_ATOMS: atom_id res chain seq x y z
N MET A 1 -12.81 16.88 -5.77
CA MET A 1 -11.41 16.51 -5.46
C MET A 1 -10.95 17.44 -4.35
N SER A 2 -10.62 16.93 -3.16
CA SER A 2 -10.20 17.77 -2.03
C SER A 2 -8.77 18.28 -2.24
N ALA A 3 -8.41 19.41 -1.62
CA ALA A 3 -7.04 19.92 -1.65
C ALA A 3 -6.03 18.87 -1.12
N SER A 4 -6.42 18.08 -0.13
CA SER A 4 -5.62 16.99 0.42
C SER A 4 -5.25 15.94 -0.62
N ASN A 5 -6.15 15.59 -1.56
CA ASN A 5 -5.86 14.62 -2.61
C ASN A 5 -4.81 15.16 -3.59
N LEU A 6 -4.90 16.44 -3.96
CA LEU A 6 -3.93 17.07 -4.87
C LEU A 6 -2.52 17.10 -4.26
N VAL A 7 -2.42 17.46 -2.99
CA VAL A 7 -1.14 17.45 -2.25
C VAL A 7 -0.58 16.03 -2.17
N THR A 8 -1.45 15.06 -1.84
CA THR A 8 -1.08 13.64 -1.76
C THR A 8 -0.50 13.15 -3.07
N ASP A 9 -1.21 13.38 -4.19
CA ASP A 9 -0.79 12.91 -5.52
C ASP A 9 0.55 13.53 -5.96
N GLU A 10 0.78 14.80 -5.65
CA GLU A 10 2.05 15.47 -5.95
C GLU A 10 3.21 14.86 -5.15
N VAL A 11 3.01 14.64 -3.84
CA VAL A 11 4.03 14.01 -2.98
C VAL A 11 4.38 12.61 -3.49
N TRP A 12 3.38 11.79 -3.85
CA TRP A 12 3.64 10.44 -4.37
C TRP A 12 4.39 10.46 -5.68
N LYS A 13 4.03 11.35 -6.62
CA LYS A 13 4.76 11.49 -7.89
C LYS A 13 6.23 11.83 -7.68
N GLN A 14 6.53 12.69 -6.71
CA GLN A 14 7.92 13.04 -6.39
C GLN A 14 8.68 11.86 -5.77
N ILE A 15 8.05 11.11 -4.86
CA ILE A 15 8.65 9.92 -4.25
C ILE A 15 8.89 8.83 -5.31
N GLU A 16 7.94 8.59 -6.20
CA GLU A 16 8.07 7.61 -7.29
C GLU A 16 9.18 7.99 -8.28
N SER A 17 9.30 9.27 -8.61
CA SER A 17 10.34 9.80 -9.51
C SER A 17 11.74 9.68 -8.91
N THR A 18 11.89 9.98 -7.62
CA THR A 18 13.20 9.97 -6.94
C THR A 18 13.55 8.62 -6.33
N GLN A 19 12.56 7.74 -6.12
CA GLN A 19 12.66 6.50 -5.36
C GLN A 19 13.20 6.69 -3.94
N THR A 20 13.00 7.87 -3.36
CA THR A 20 13.43 8.24 -2.01
C THR A 20 12.34 9.03 -1.30
N VAL A 21 12.35 9.04 0.03
CA VAL A 21 11.48 9.91 0.84
C VAL A 21 12.35 10.83 1.69
N ASN A 22 12.08 12.14 1.64
CA ASN A 22 12.72 13.12 2.52
C ASN A 22 11.85 13.46 3.75
N ASP A 23 12.41 14.18 4.71
CA ASP A 23 11.72 14.50 5.98
C ASP A 23 10.44 15.32 5.79
N ASP A 24 10.43 16.27 4.84
CA ASP A 24 9.24 17.07 4.54
C ASP A 24 8.11 16.19 3.99
N GLN A 25 8.43 15.27 3.09
CA GLN A 25 7.48 14.30 2.54
C GLN A 25 6.97 13.35 3.63
N LEU A 26 7.84 12.87 4.53
CA LEU A 26 7.42 12.08 5.69
C LEU A 26 6.47 12.85 6.59
N TYR A 27 6.75 14.13 6.86
CA TYR A 27 5.89 14.98 7.67
C TYR A 27 4.54 15.23 7.00
N ILE A 28 4.51 15.52 5.69
CA ILE A 28 3.26 15.73 4.95
C ILE A 28 2.41 14.45 4.95
N LEU A 29 3.02 13.30 4.68
CA LEU A 29 2.31 12.01 4.70
C LEU A 29 1.79 11.68 6.10
N HIS A 30 2.60 11.91 7.15
CA HIS A 30 2.15 11.73 8.53
C HIS A 30 0.99 12.68 8.89
N PHE A 31 1.06 13.95 8.47
CA PHE A 31 0.00 14.92 8.70
C PHE A 31 -1.33 14.50 8.02
N LEU A 32 -1.25 13.98 6.79
CA LEU A 32 -2.43 13.61 6.01
C LEU A 32 -3.08 12.30 6.46
N PHE A 33 -2.28 11.32 6.89
CA PHE A 33 -2.75 9.94 7.14
C PHE A 33 -2.61 9.49 8.61
N GLY A 34 -1.89 10.24 9.42
CA GLY A 34 -1.70 10.00 10.86
C GLY A 34 -1.26 8.58 11.19
N LYS A 35 -2.00 7.93 12.10
CA LYS A 35 -1.72 6.56 12.57
C LYS A 35 -1.71 5.51 11.46
N ASN A 36 -2.43 5.74 10.35
CA ASN A 36 -2.38 4.82 9.21
C ASN A 36 -1.00 4.86 8.54
N PHE A 37 -0.35 6.02 8.48
CA PHE A 37 1.00 6.12 7.94
C PHE A 37 2.06 5.56 8.89
N GLU A 38 1.93 5.80 10.20
CA GLU A 38 2.80 5.17 11.21
C GLU A 38 2.73 3.63 11.16
N GLY A 39 1.52 3.09 10.99
CA GLY A 39 1.32 1.65 10.80
C GLY A 39 1.95 1.15 9.49
N ALA A 40 1.84 1.94 8.42
CA ALA A 40 2.37 1.60 7.11
C ALA A 40 3.89 1.53 7.09
N THR A 41 4.58 2.53 7.65
CA THR A 41 6.06 2.55 7.73
C THR A 41 6.57 1.34 8.50
N ARG A 42 5.94 1.02 9.64
CA ARG A 42 6.28 -0.19 10.41
C ARG A 42 6.12 -1.49 9.61
N ILE A 43 5.08 -1.61 8.78
CA ILE A 43 4.89 -2.78 7.91
C ILE A 43 6.04 -2.88 6.88
N VAL A 44 6.42 -1.75 6.28
CA VAL A 44 7.52 -1.70 5.30
C VAL A 44 8.85 -2.06 5.96
N ASP A 45 9.16 -1.48 7.12
CA ASP A 45 10.38 -1.76 7.89
C ASP A 45 10.53 -3.24 8.26
N GLN A 46 9.40 -3.90 8.55
CA GLN A 46 9.34 -5.33 8.87
C GLN A 46 9.32 -6.23 7.63
N ARG A 47 9.51 -5.67 6.42
CA ARG A 47 9.40 -6.38 5.12
C ARG A 47 8.07 -7.10 4.95
N GLY A 48 7.00 -6.51 5.47
CA GLY A 48 5.64 -7.06 5.46
C GLY A 48 4.89 -6.93 4.13
N VAL A 49 5.54 -6.44 3.07
CA VAL A 49 4.94 -6.24 1.73
C VAL A 49 5.57 -7.20 0.72
N LYS A 50 4.72 -7.98 0.04
CA LYS A 50 5.09 -8.80 -1.10
C LYS A 50 4.40 -8.28 -2.36
N ARG A 51 5.12 -8.26 -3.48
CA ARG A 51 4.56 -8.06 -4.81
C ARG A 51 4.50 -9.42 -5.51
N ILE A 52 3.29 -9.91 -5.75
CA ILE A 52 3.07 -11.18 -6.45
C ILE A 52 2.79 -10.87 -7.91
N SER A 53 3.70 -11.26 -8.79
CA SER A 53 3.68 -10.92 -10.22
C SER A 53 3.48 -12.18 -11.06
N GLY A 54 2.50 -12.15 -11.96
CA GLY A 54 2.19 -13.21 -12.91
C GLY A 54 3.06 -13.15 -14.16
N ASN A 55 3.45 -14.30 -14.69
CA ASN A 55 4.19 -14.45 -15.94
C ASN A 55 3.36 -15.29 -16.94
N PRO A 56 3.22 -14.86 -18.21
CA PRO A 56 3.88 -13.72 -18.86
C PRO A 56 3.17 -12.36 -18.75
N SER A 57 1.99 -12.25 -18.16
CA SER A 57 1.21 -11.00 -18.25
C SER A 57 1.84 -9.78 -17.55
N GLY A 58 2.70 -9.99 -16.56
CA GLY A 58 3.23 -8.92 -15.72
C GLY A 58 2.21 -8.28 -14.78
N ARG A 59 0.97 -8.79 -14.73
CA ARG A 59 -0.04 -8.37 -13.74
C ARG A 59 0.47 -8.69 -12.34
N PHE A 60 0.11 -7.85 -11.38
CA PHE A 60 0.54 -8.05 -10.01
C PHE A 60 -0.49 -7.58 -9.00
N ILE A 61 -0.36 -8.12 -7.79
CA ILE A 61 -1.10 -7.70 -6.60
C ILE A 61 -0.15 -7.64 -5.41
N PHE A 62 -0.40 -6.73 -4.47
CA PHE A 62 0.35 -6.70 -3.22
C PHE A 62 -0.32 -7.60 -2.18
N GLN A 63 0.49 -8.37 -1.47
CA GLN A 63 0.10 -9.07 -0.26
C GLN A 63 0.79 -8.39 0.93
N VAL A 64 0.00 -7.85 1.86
CA VAL A 64 0.47 -7.01 2.96
C VAL A 64 0.13 -7.66 4.29
N THR A 65 1.12 -7.78 5.18
CA THR A 65 0.96 -8.44 6.48
C THR A 65 0.14 -7.56 7.45
N GLY A 66 -0.78 -8.18 8.17
CA GLY A 66 -1.52 -7.54 9.27
C GLY A 66 -0.70 -7.42 10.56
N GLU A 67 -1.17 -6.59 11.50
CA GLU A 67 -0.50 -6.39 12.81
C GLU A 67 -0.78 -7.51 13.82
N SER A 68 -1.93 -8.18 13.71
CA SER A 68 -2.21 -9.38 14.50
C SER A 68 -1.17 -10.43 14.10
N ARG A 69 -0.39 -10.95 15.06
CA ARG A 69 0.58 -12.05 14.84
C ARG A 69 -0.05 -13.37 14.33
N LYS A 70 -1.37 -13.38 14.08
CA LYS A 70 -2.02 -14.43 13.29
C LYS A 70 -1.69 -14.17 11.82
N LYS A 71 -1.73 -15.19 10.98
CA LYS A 71 -1.26 -15.17 9.58
C LYS A 71 -2.16 -14.31 8.65
N ASP A 72 -2.66 -13.17 9.11
CA ASP A 72 -3.55 -12.31 8.37
C ASP A 72 -2.73 -11.56 7.32
N GLN A 73 -2.98 -11.89 6.05
CA GLN A 73 -2.36 -11.28 4.89
C GLN A 73 -3.49 -10.64 4.08
N TYR A 74 -3.35 -9.37 3.74
CA TYR A 74 -4.34 -8.62 3.00
C TYR A 74 -3.89 -8.38 1.56
N LEU A 75 -4.76 -8.72 0.63
CA LEU A 75 -4.57 -8.40 -0.78
C LEU A 75 -4.88 -6.92 -1.02
N CYS A 76 -3.97 -6.23 -1.71
CA CYS A 76 -4.01 -4.79 -1.89
C CYS A 76 -3.64 -4.40 -3.32
N PHE A 77 -4.40 -3.46 -3.87
CA PHE A 77 -3.98 -2.59 -4.97
C PHE A 77 -3.70 -1.22 -4.35
N ALA A 78 -2.43 -0.78 -4.38
CA ALA A 78 -1.93 0.34 -3.58
C ALA A 78 -2.82 1.59 -3.59
N GLU A 79 -3.38 1.93 -4.75
CA GLU A 79 -4.22 3.13 -4.91
C GLU A 79 -5.73 2.86 -4.80
N ASN A 80 -6.17 1.62 -5.04
CA ASN A 80 -7.57 1.36 -5.40
C ASN A 80 -8.32 0.50 -4.37
N PHE A 81 -7.63 -0.44 -3.71
CA PHE A 81 -8.33 -1.46 -2.93
C PHE A 81 -7.44 -2.10 -1.86
N CYS A 82 -8.05 -2.47 -0.75
CA CYS A 82 -7.47 -3.39 0.22
C CYS A 82 -8.56 -4.28 0.81
N ALA A 83 -8.27 -5.58 0.96
CA ALA A 83 -9.19 -6.55 1.56
C ALA A 83 -9.36 -6.39 3.10
N CYS A 84 -8.73 -5.40 3.73
CA CYS A 84 -8.84 -5.20 5.18
C CYS A 84 -10.16 -4.53 5.59
N TYR A 85 -10.61 -4.82 6.81
CA TYR A 85 -11.86 -4.26 7.35
C TYR A 85 -11.87 -2.73 7.40
N SER A 86 -10.75 -2.10 7.78
CA SER A 86 -10.63 -0.63 7.84
C SER A 86 -10.77 0.04 6.48
N PHE A 87 -10.36 -0.60 5.38
CA PHE A 87 -10.60 -0.04 4.04
C PHE A 87 -12.10 0.03 3.76
N PHE A 88 -12.80 -1.08 3.94
CA PHE A 88 -14.24 -1.13 3.70
C PHE A 88 -14.99 -0.12 4.59
N TYR A 89 -14.67 -0.07 5.88
CA TYR A 89 -15.43 0.71 6.84
C TYR A 89 -15.01 2.20 6.87
N ASP A 90 -13.73 2.49 7.06
CA ASP A 90 -13.24 3.85 7.32
C ASP A 90 -13.03 4.65 6.02
N VAL A 91 -12.62 3.97 4.93
CA VAL A 91 -12.35 4.61 3.63
C VAL A 91 -13.60 4.62 2.75
N VAL A 92 -14.19 3.45 2.48
CA VAL A 92 -15.31 3.35 1.52
C VAL A 92 -16.64 3.79 2.13
N ASN A 93 -17.01 3.25 3.28
CA ASN A 93 -18.34 3.48 3.85
C ASN A 93 -18.45 4.87 4.51
N ARG A 94 -17.48 5.22 5.36
CA ARG A 94 -17.52 6.49 6.11
C ARG A 94 -16.84 7.66 5.39
N GLY A 95 -15.84 7.40 4.54
CA GLY A 95 -15.02 8.45 3.95
C GLY A 95 -14.22 9.28 4.98
N GLU A 96 -14.02 8.74 6.18
CA GLU A 96 -13.28 9.39 7.27
C GLU A 96 -11.77 9.30 7.09
N GLN A 97 -11.31 8.33 6.29
CA GLN A 97 -9.90 8.10 5.98
C GLN A 97 -9.69 8.08 4.46
N LEU A 98 -8.59 8.66 3.99
CA LEU A 98 -8.22 8.64 2.57
C LEU A 98 -7.73 7.25 2.13
N CYS A 99 -6.99 6.56 2.99
CA CYS A 99 -6.41 5.25 2.74
C CYS A 99 -6.31 4.47 4.04
N CYS A 100 -6.39 3.14 3.96
CA CYS A 100 -5.96 2.29 5.07
C CYS A 100 -4.43 2.18 5.11
N LYS A 101 -3.87 1.77 6.25
CA LYS A 101 -2.42 1.56 6.40
C LYS A 101 -1.81 0.57 5.39
N HIS A 102 -2.55 -0.45 4.97
CA HIS A 102 -2.01 -1.46 4.05
C HIS A 102 -1.85 -0.91 2.61
N GLN A 103 -2.76 -0.03 2.17
CA GLN A 103 -2.62 0.69 0.90
C GLN A 103 -1.38 1.58 0.95
N LEU A 104 -1.21 2.32 2.04
CA LEU A 104 -0.03 3.17 2.24
C LEU A 104 1.25 2.34 2.27
N ALA A 105 1.27 1.20 2.96
CA ALA A 105 2.43 0.32 3.01
C ALA A 105 2.79 -0.22 1.61
N ALA A 106 1.79 -0.68 0.85
CA ALA A 106 1.97 -1.13 -0.52
C ALA A 106 2.50 0.00 -1.41
N ARG A 107 1.98 1.21 -1.27
CA ARG A 107 2.41 2.38 -2.06
C ARG A 107 3.84 2.79 -1.73
N VAL A 108 4.19 2.96 -0.46
CA VAL A 108 5.56 3.26 -0.01
C VAL A 108 6.53 2.19 -0.51
N ALA A 109 6.21 0.91 -0.30
CA ALA A 109 7.06 -0.18 -0.75
C ALA A 109 7.25 -0.15 -2.28
N ALA A 110 6.17 0.06 -3.04
CA ALA A 110 6.22 0.13 -4.49
C ALA A 110 7.11 1.28 -4.98
N SER A 111 6.94 2.49 -4.43
CA SER A 111 7.70 3.67 -4.83
C SER A 111 9.18 3.56 -4.47
N LEU A 112 9.51 2.89 -3.36
CA LEU A 112 10.90 2.72 -2.90
C LEU A 112 11.55 1.39 -3.33
N GLY A 113 10.85 0.55 -4.10
CA GLY A 113 11.33 -0.80 -4.41
C GLY A 113 11.53 -1.71 -3.18
N SER A 114 10.91 -1.37 -2.05
CA SER A 114 11.11 -2.00 -0.74
C SER A 114 10.05 -3.07 -0.46
N TYR A 115 9.95 -4.06 -1.36
CA TYR A 115 9.05 -5.20 -1.24
C TYR A 115 9.76 -6.51 -1.59
N VAL A 116 9.16 -7.64 -1.20
CA VAL A 116 9.60 -8.97 -1.65
C VAL A 116 8.90 -9.31 -2.96
N GLU A 117 9.65 -9.51 -4.03
CA GLU A 117 9.12 -9.96 -5.32
C GLU A 117 8.86 -11.47 -5.30
N VAL A 118 7.66 -11.88 -5.71
CA VAL A 118 7.25 -13.28 -5.85
C VAL A 118 6.70 -13.47 -7.27
N LYS A 119 7.38 -14.28 -8.09
CA LYS A 119 6.95 -14.58 -9.46
C LYS A 119 6.19 -15.89 -9.49
N VAL A 120 5.02 -15.89 -10.13
CA VAL A 120 4.11 -17.04 -10.26
C VAL A 120 3.58 -17.12 -11.70
N SER A 121 2.92 -18.22 -12.07
CA SER A 121 2.19 -18.28 -13.34
C SER A 121 0.94 -17.37 -13.31
N ASP A 122 0.43 -17.02 -14.48
CA ASP A 122 -0.82 -16.25 -14.58
C ASP A 122 -2.02 -17.00 -13.98
N GLU A 123 -2.03 -18.33 -14.07
CA GLU A 123 -3.04 -19.19 -13.45
C GLU A 123 -2.95 -19.15 -11.92
N GLU A 124 -1.73 -19.27 -11.37
CA GLU A 124 -1.49 -19.17 -9.92
C GLU A 124 -1.90 -17.80 -9.38
N LEU A 125 -1.56 -16.72 -10.09
CA LEU A 125 -1.97 -15.37 -9.70
C LEU A 125 -3.50 -15.23 -9.68
N ALA A 126 -4.22 -15.85 -10.62
CA ALA A 126 -5.67 -15.81 -10.65
C ALA A 126 -6.28 -16.49 -9.42
N PHE A 127 -5.72 -17.60 -8.95
CA PHE A 127 -6.17 -18.26 -7.71
C PHE A 127 -5.89 -17.45 -6.44
N VAL A 128 -4.87 -16.59 -6.45
CA VAL A 128 -4.60 -15.69 -5.32
C VAL A 128 -5.58 -14.52 -5.30
N ALA A 129 -6.09 -14.10 -6.46
CA ALA A 129 -6.96 -12.91 -6.60
C ALA A 129 -8.47 -13.21 -6.51
N ILE A 130 -8.87 -14.48 -6.39
CA ILE A 130 -10.25 -14.98 -6.27
C ILE A 130 -10.47 -15.54 -4.87
#